data_AF-A0A1I0GFT7-F1
#
_entry.id   AF-A0A1I0GFT7-F1
#
_cell.length_a   1.000
_cell.length_b   1.000
_cell.length_c   1.000
_cell.angle_alpha   90.00
_cell.angle_beta   90.00
_cell.angle_gamma   90.00
#
_symmetry.space_group_name_H-M   'P 1'
#
loop_
_entity.id
_entity.type
_entity.pdbx_description
1 polymer ?
#
loop_
_entity_poly.entity_id
_entity_poly.type
_entity_poly.pdbx_seq_one_letter_code
_entity_poly.pdbx_strand_id
1 'polypeptide(L)' 'MKREEELEYSEEDLREIELGLEELSLQLIDILNRYKSHNIIDDVEYHNHIKIKKSFLEYIKNQGLNQD' A
#
# COMPACT_ATOMS: atom_id res chain seq x y z
N MET A 1 16.09 -30.47 0.95
CA MET A 1 16.28 -29.10 0.48
C MET A 1 15.25 -28.86 -0.63
N LYS A 2 14.08 -28.33 -0.28
CA LYS A 2 13.05 -27.96 -1.27
C LYS A 2 13.53 -26.66 -1.91
N ARG A 3 13.71 -26.65 -3.22
CA ARG A 3 13.91 -25.40 -3.96
C ARG A 3 12.58 -24.65 -3.88
N GLU A 4 12.60 -23.45 -3.33
CA GLU A 4 11.48 -22.52 -3.48
C GLU A 4 11.36 -22.28 -4.99
N GLU A 5 10.29 -22.76 -5.59
CA GLU A 5 9.95 -22.43 -6.98
C GLU A 5 9.69 -20.92 -6.99
N GLU A 6 10.50 -20.18 -7.75
CA GLU A 6 10.24 -18.76 -8.00
C GLU A 6 8.89 -18.69 -8.73
N LEU A 7 7.87 -18.21 -8.02
CA LEU A 7 6.56 -17.94 -8.59
C LEU A 7 6.71 -16.83 -9.63
N GLU A 8 6.69 -17.21 -10.90
CA GLU A 8 6.66 -16.26 -12.02
C GLU A 8 5.21 -15.79 -12.18
N TYR A 9 4.93 -14.59 -11.67
CA TYR A 9 3.61 -13.96 -11.80
C TYR A 9 3.42 -13.41 -13.22
N SER A 10 2.24 -13.60 -13.78
CA SER A 10 1.87 -12.92 -15.03
C SER A 10 1.67 -11.42 -14.79
N GLU A 11 1.70 -10.61 -15.85
CA GLU A 11 1.39 -9.18 -15.75
C GLU A 11 -0.02 -8.92 -15.17
N GLU A 12 -0.97 -9.82 -15.44
CA GLU A 12 -2.34 -9.74 -14.90
C GLU A 12 -2.35 -10.01 -13.39
N ASP A 13 -1.64 -11.05 -12.93
CA ASP A 13 -1.50 -11.34 -11.50
C ASP A 13 -0.84 -10.17 -10.76
N LEU A 14 0.19 -9.56 -11.35
CA LEU A 14 0.87 -8.40 -10.77
C LEU A 14 -0.08 -7.19 -10.65
N ARG A 15 -0.92 -6.93 -11.65
CA ARG A 15 -1.93 -5.87 -11.59
C ARG A 15 -2.97 -6.12 -10.50
N GLU A 16 -3.46 -7.35 -10.37
CA GLU A 16 -4.41 -7.69 -9.30
C GLU A 16 -3.80 -7.50 -7.91
N ILE A 17 -2.53 -7.90 -7.74
CA ILE A 17 -1.78 -7.68 -6.50
C ILE A 17 -1.64 -6.17 -6.22
N GLU A 18 -1.30 -5.36 -7.23
CA GLU A 18 -1.18 -3.91 -7.09
C GLU A 18 -2.52 -3.26 -6.67
N LEU A 19 -3.63 -3.64 -7.29
CA LEU A 19 -4.97 -3.17 -6.90
C LEU A 19 -5.33 -3.56 -5.47
N GLY A 20 -5.04 -4.80 -5.07
CA GLY A 20 -5.25 -5.26 -3.69
C GLY A 20 -4.40 -4.49 -2.68
N LEU A 21 -3.15 -4.17 -3.03
CA LEU A 21 -2.26 -3.37 -2.18
C LEU A 21 -2.70 -1.90 -2.09
N GLU A 22 -3.27 -1.34 -3.14
CA GLU A 22 -3.89 -0.01 -3.13
C GLU A 22 -5.05 0.03 -2.14
N GLU A 23 -5.99 -0.90 -2.25
CA GLU A 23 -7.16 -0.98 -1.36
C GLU A 23 -6.74 -1.13 0.11
N LEU A 24 -5.83 -2.06 0.41
CA LEU A 24 -5.31 -2.27 1.77
C LEU A 24 -4.62 -1.02 2.32
N SER A 25 -3.93 -0.26 1.46
CA SER A 25 -3.26 0.97 1.88
C SER A 25 -4.26 2.06 2.26
N LEU A 26 -5.37 2.20 1.52
CA LEU A 26 -6.46 3.12 1.86
C LEU A 26 -7.13 2.73 3.18
N GLN A 27 -7.47 1.45 3.35
CA GLN A 27 -8.07 0.94 4.59
C GLN A 27 -7.17 1.19 5.82
N LEU A 28 -5.86 1.02 5.67
CA LEU A 28 -4.91 1.26 6.75
C LEU A 28 -4.80 2.75 7.10
N ILE A 29 -4.81 3.67 6.12
CA ILE A 29 -4.87 5.11 6.37
C ILE A 29 -6.11 5.44 7.22
N ASP A 30 -7.27 4.87 6.90
CA ASP A 30 -8.49 5.08 7.68
C ASP A 30 -8.43 4.53 9.12
N ILE A 31 -7.73 3.42 9.34
CA ILE A 31 -7.44 2.91 10.69
C ILE A 31 -6.56 3.90 11.45
N LEU A 32 -5.47 4.36 10.83
CA LEU A 32 -4.54 5.30 11.46
C LEU A 32 -5.20 6.65 11.77
N ASN A 33 -6.07 7.14 10.88
CA ASN A 33 -6.90 8.33 11.12
C ASN A 33 -7.75 8.17 12.39
N ARG A 34 -8.42 7.02 12.55
CA ARG A 34 -9.22 6.72 13.75
C ARG A 34 -8.35 6.62 15.00
N TYR A 35 -7.17 6.00 14.91
CA TYR A 35 -6.27 5.90 16.06
C TYR A 35 -5.76 7.28 16.49
N LYS A 36 -5.42 8.13 15.52
CA LYS A 36 -5.00 9.50 15.79
C LYS A 36 -6.13 10.33 16.40
N SER A 37 -7.36 10.20 15.90
CA SER A 37 -8.52 10.93 16.46
C SER A 37 -8.87 10.53 17.90
N HIS A 38 -8.48 9.32 18.31
CA HIS A 38 -8.64 8.81 19.68
C HIS A 38 -7.37 8.99 20.54
N ASN A 39 -6.35 9.71 20.05
CA ASN A 39 -5.06 9.90 20.72
C ASN A 39 -4.34 8.58 21.09
N ILE A 40 -4.58 7.51 20.33
CA ILE A 40 -3.90 6.22 20.51
C ILE A 40 -2.46 6.29 19.98
N ILE A 41 -2.26 7.04 18.91
CA ILE A 41 -0.95 7.32 18.30
C ILE A 41 -0.70 8.83 18.27
N ASP A 42 0.56 9.24 18.38
CA ASP A 42 0.94 10.64 18.32
C ASP A 42 1.08 11.17 16.87
N ASP A 43 1.36 12.47 16.72
CA ASP A 43 1.52 13.08 15.39
C ASP A 43 2.74 12.57 14.62
N VAL A 44 3.80 12.18 15.32
CA VAL A 44 5.05 11.70 14.73
C VAL A 44 4.86 10.28 14.19
N GLU A 45 4.26 9.40 15.00
CA GLU A 45 3.88 8.03 14.62
C GLU A 45 2.93 8.06 13.43
N TYR A 46 1.87 8.86 13.52
CA TYR A 46 0.91 9.04 12.43
C TYR A 46 1.59 9.53 11.14
N HIS A 47 2.42 10.56 11.22
CA HIS A 47 3.09 11.11 10.04
C HIS A 47 4.04 10.11 9.38
N ASN A 48 4.81 9.35 10.17
CA ASN A 48 5.73 8.34 9.64
C ASN A 48 5.01 7.24 8.86
N HIS A 49 3.87 6.76 9.37
CA HIS A 49 3.09 5.73 8.69
C HIS A 49 2.36 6.25 7.44
N ILE A 50 1.75 7.43 7.53
CA ILE A 50 0.97 8.01 6.42
C ILE A 50 1.87 8.43 5.26
N LYS A 51 3.07 8.96 5.52
CA LYS A 51 4.00 9.40 4.46
C LYS A 51 4.37 8.25 3.53
N ILE A 52 4.79 7.11 4.09
CA ILE A 52 5.17 5.92 3.29
C ILE A 52 3.98 5.43 2.46
N LYS A 53 2.78 5.41 3.05
CA LYS A 53 1.56 4.96 2.34
C LYS A 53 1.13 5.90 1.24
N LYS A 54 1.21 7.22 1.44
CA LYS A 54 0.95 8.19 0.38
C LYS A 54 1.94 8.05 -0.78
N SER A 55 3.23 7.90 -0.48
CA SER A 55 4.23 7.67 -1.52
C SER A 55 4.01 6.37 -2.29
N PHE A 56 3.54 5.31 -1.62
CA PHE A 56 3.16 4.06 -2.27
C PHE A 56 1.93 4.22 -3.19
N LEU A 57 0.89 4.89 -2.71
CA LEU A 57 -0.31 5.18 -3.52
C LEU A 57 0.01 6.09 -4.71
N GLU A 58 0.89 7.08 -4.54
CA GLU A 58 1.38 7.92 -5.63
C GLU A 58 2.18 7.10 -6.65
N TYR A 59 3.00 6.15 -6.21
CA TYR A 59 3.69 5.23 -7.10
C TYR A 59 2.71 4.41 -7.95
N ILE A 60 1.72 3.75 -7.33
CA ILE A 60 0.70 2.96 -8.06
C ILE A 60 -0.03 3.86 -9.06
N LYS A 61 -0.48 5.04 -8.63
CA LYS A 61 -1.19 5.99 -9.50
C LYS A 61 -0.35 6.44 -10.69
N ASN A 62 0.94 6.69 -10.49
CA ASN A 62 1.85 7.10 -11.56
C ASN A 62 2.19 5.96 -12.52
N GLN A 63 2.19 4.70 -12.07
CA GLN A 63 2.29 3.54 -12.96
C GLN A 63 1.02 3.34 -13.78
N GLY A 64 -0.15 3.55 -13.17
CA GLY A 64 -1.44 3.52 -13.87
C GLY A 64 -1.62 4.61 -14.94
N LEU A 65 -1.01 5.79 -14.75
CA LEU A 65 -1.04 6.90 -15.72
C LEU A 65 -0.09 6.73 -16.93
N ASN A 66 0.84 5.77 -16.88
CA ASN A 66 1.78 5.50 -17.98
C ASN A 66 1.30 4.38 -18.92
N GLN A 67 0.06 3.91 -18.76
CA GLN A 67 -0.53 2.84 -19.58
C GLN A 67 -1.69 3.29 -20.48
N ASP A 68 -1.92 4.61 -20.61
CA ASP A 68 -2.84 5.21 -21.60
C ASP A 68 -2.10 5.62 -22.89
#